data_AF-A0A3D0DW72-F1
#
_entry.id   AF-A0A3D0DW72-F1
#
_cell.length_a   1.000
_cell.length_b   1.000
_cell.length_c   1.000
_cell.angle_alpha   90.00
_cell.angle_beta   90.00
_cell.angle_gamma   90.00
#
_symmetry.space_group_name_H-M   'P 1'
#
loop_
_entity.id
_entity.type
_entity.pdbx_description
1 polymer ?
#
loop_
_entity_poly.entity_id
_entity_poly.type
_entity_poly.pdbx_seq_one_letter_code
_entity_poly.pdbx_strand_id
1 'polypeptide(L)'
;MKKNALTLAGLLLAGLLQAGLAHAGELENAKALFEQKKYPEAMAVYTKLANAGNVEAQQLLGQMHWYGEAGTVDEAKATMWFQKAAAGGNKVADASLEIMKQRVARRADIDYWMSKYDGEELRSGKFRCPKPRVPAISKQAEEIDRVSNAINKWQDCYNGFVQNLNAASPLDKQIPPDVAKLMNLAEMEKAKAHLAQVQENLSEDAKVGAKMVLADVAVWRSATEAYIAEHNAIVNKAPKDQSLRTK
;
A
#
# COMPACT_ATOMS: atom_id res chain seq x y z
N MET A 1 17.10 -84.29 19.37
CA MET A 1 16.10 -83.21 19.53
C MET A 1 16.65 -82.15 20.48
N LYS A 2 17.02 -80.96 19.98
CA LYS A 2 16.66 -79.64 20.55
C LYS A 2 17.26 -78.54 19.66
N LYS A 3 16.42 -77.56 19.37
CA LYS A 3 16.46 -76.62 18.25
C LYS A 3 17.18 -75.32 18.61
N ASN A 4 17.81 -74.77 17.58
CA ASN A 4 18.43 -73.46 17.39
C ASN A 4 17.84 -72.31 18.24
N ALA A 5 18.71 -71.70 19.05
CA ALA A 5 18.52 -70.40 19.68
C ALA A 5 19.31 -69.34 18.88
N LEU A 6 18.81 -68.98 17.71
CA LEU A 6 19.25 -67.79 16.95
C LEU A 6 17.97 -67.20 16.34
N THR A 7 17.78 -65.88 16.47
CA THR A 7 16.81 -65.00 15.77
C THR A 7 15.71 -64.31 16.60
N LEU A 8 16.07 -63.55 17.66
CA LEU A 8 15.16 -62.50 18.18
C LEU A 8 15.76 -61.09 18.20
N ALA A 9 17.09 -60.93 18.24
CA ALA A 9 17.73 -59.61 18.24
C ALA A 9 17.80 -58.93 16.85
N GLY A 10 17.78 -59.70 15.74
CA GLY A 10 17.89 -59.16 14.37
C GLY A 10 16.61 -58.57 13.78
N LEU A 11 15.43 -58.97 14.29
CA LEU A 11 14.13 -58.55 13.74
C LEU A 11 13.69 -57.15 14.23
N LEU A 12 14.13 -56.72 15.41
CA LEU A 12 13.77 -55.40 15.95
C LEU A 12 14.54 -54.24 15.29
N LEU A 13 15.80 -54.46 14.90
CA LEU A 13 16.60 -53.45 14.18
C LEU A 13 16.14 -53.29 12.72
N ALA A 14 15.64 -54.34 12.06
CA ALA A 14 15.15 -54.26 10.69
C ALA A 14 13.81 -53.52 10.55
N GLY A 15 12.92 -53.60 11.56
CA GLY A 15 11.61 -52.92 11.55
C GLY A 15 11.71 -51.40 11.71
N LEU A 16 12.68 -50.90 12.50
CA LEU A 16 12.91 -49.46 12.68
C LEU A 16 13.51 -48.79 11.45
N LEU A 17 14.32 -49.51 10.66
CA LEU A 17 14.91 -49.03 9.41
C LEU A 17 13.87 -48.91 8.27
N GLN A 18 12.89 -49.82 8.19
CA GLN A 18 11.84 -49.76 7.17
C GLN A 18 10.85 -48.62 7.40
N ALA A 19 10.54 -48.30 8.66
CA ALA A 19 9.63 -47.20 8.99
C ALA A 19 10.21 -45.82 8.57
N GLY A 20 11.50 -45.57 8.79
CA GLY A 20 12.13 -44.29 8.43
C GLY A 20 12.15 -44.00 6.93
N LEU A 21 12.40 -45.03 6.10
CA LEU A 21 12.46 -44.90 4.63
C LEU A 21 11.09 -44.63 4.00
N ALA A 22 10.03 -45.25 4.53
CA ALA A 22 8.67 -45.03 4.02
C ALA A 22 8.19 -43.58 4.23
N HIS A 23 8.49 -42.97 5.38
CA HIS A 23 8.09 -41.60 5.68
C HIS A 23 8.83 -40.56 4.82
N ALA A 24 10.09 -40.82 4.46
CA ALA A 24 10.86 -39.95 3.57
C ALA A 24 10.25 -39.92 2.15
N GLY A 25 9.82 -41.07 1.62
CA GLY A 25 9.13 -41.12 0.32
C GLY A 25 7.77 -40.42 0.32
N GLU A 26 7.01 -40.53 1.42
CA GLU A 26 5.73 -39.83 1.56
C GLU A 26 5.90 -38.30 1.62
N LEU A 27 6.95 -37.82 2.27
CA LEU A 27 7.23 -36.38 2.38
C LEU A 27 7.57 -35.76 1.02
N GLU A 28 8.40 -36.41 0.22
CA GLU A 28 8.75 -35.92 -1.12
C GLU A 28 7.53 -35.93 -2.06
N ASN A 29 6.67 -36.95 -1.94
CA ASN A 29 5.40 -36.95 -2.67
C ASN A 29 4.50 -35.78 -2.27
N ALA A 30 4.45 -35.42 -0.98
CA ALA A 30 3.67 -34.28 -0.50
C ALA A 30 4.23 -32.94 -1.02
N LYS A 31 5.56 -32.79 -1.08
CA LYS A 31 6.23 -31.63 -1.70
C LYS A 31 5.88 -31.52 -3.17
N ALA A 32 5.92 -32.62 -3.92
CA ALA A 32 5.53 -32.62 -5.33
C ALA A 32 4.05 -32.25 -5.54
N LEU A 33 3.14 -32.70 -4.65
CA LEU A 33 1.74 -32.27 -4.67
C LEU A 33 1.61 -30.77 -4.39
N PHE A 34 2.36 -30.25 -3.42
CA PHE A 34 2.38 -28.83 -3.09
C PHE A 34 2.87 -27.98 -4.28
N GLU A 35 3.97 -28.37 -4.93
CA GLU A 35 4.50 -27.70 -6.12
C GLU A 35 3.50 -27.71 -7.29
N GLN A 36 2.71 -28.79 -7.41
CA GLN A 36 1.59 -28.88 -8.35
C GLN A 36 0.35 -28.10 -7.93
N LYS A 37 0.40 -27.35 -6.82
CA LYS A 37 -0.71 -26.59 -6.22
C LYS A 37 -1.90 -27.46 -5.80
N LYS A 38 -1.68 -28.76 -5.59
CA LYS A 38 -2.66 -29.72 -5.03
C LYS A 38 -2.62 -29.63 -3.51
N TYR A 39 -2.98 -28.45 -3.00
CA TYR A 39 -2.81 -28.13 -1.58
C TYR A 39 -3.64 -29.03 -0.64
N PRO A 40 -4.92 -29.37 -0.94
CA PRO A 40 -5.66 -30.29 -0.08
C PRO A 40 -4.98 -31.65 0.07
N GLU A 41 -4.46 -32.21 -1.03
CA GLU A 41 -3.78 -33.50 -1.05
C GLU A 41 -2.43 -33.43 -0.32
N ALA A 42 -1.62 -32.38 -0.58
CA ALA A 42 -0.37 -32.15 0.12
C ALA A 42 -0.59 -32.00 1.64
N MET A 43 -1.60 -31.22 2.03
CA MET A 43 -1.94 -30.98 3.43
C MET A 43 -2.35 -32.25 4.15
N ALA A 44 -3.10 -33.14 3.50
CA ALA A 44 -3.47 -34.43 4.09
C ALA A 44 -2.24 -35.28 4.44
N VAL A 45 -1.26 -35.34 3.52
CA VAL A 45 -0.01 -36.08 3.75
C VAL A 45 0.86 -35.40 4.79
N TYR A 46 1.06 -34.08 4.72
CA TYR A 46 1.80 -33.35 5.75
C TYR A 46 1.17 -33.49 7.12
N THR A 47 -0.16 -33.46 7.25
CA THR A 47 -0.86 -33.67 8.51
C THR A 47 -0.58 -35.05 9.10
N LYS A 48 -0.65 -36.10 8.27
CA LYS A 48 -0.31 -37.46 8.68
C LYS A 48 1.13 -37.53 9.21
N LEU A 49 2.10 -37.02 8.46
CA LEU A 49 3.52 -37.06 8.81
C LEU A 49 3.85 -36.18 10.04
N ALA A 50 3.24 -34.99 10.11
CA ALA A 50 3.42 -34.06 11.22
C ALA A 50 2.90 -34.63 12.54
N ASN A 51 1.75 -35.33 12.50
CA ASN A 51 1.20 -36.07 13.64
C ASN A 51 2.08 -37.27 14.04
N ALA A 52 2.78 -37.89 13.10
CA ALA A 52 3.77 -38.93 13.37
C ALA A 52 5.11 -38.37 13.90
N GLY A 53 5.23 -37.05 14.10
CA GLY A 53 6.42 -36.41 14.66
C GLY A 53 7.47 -36.00 13.63
N ASN A 54 7.18 -36.09 12.32
CA ASN A 54 8.11 -35.61 11.30
C ASN A 54 8.24 -34.08 11.38
N VAL A 55 9.43 -33.63 11.77
CA VAL A 55 9.77 -32.23 12.06
C VAL A 55 9.65 -31.34 10.81
N GLU A 56 10.02 -31.86 9.63
CA GLU A 56 9.92 -31.12 8.37
C GLU A 56 8.45 -30.97 7.93
N ALA A 57 7.66 -32.03 8.05
CA ALA A 57 6.21 -31.97 7.77
C ALA A 57 5.47 -31.00 8.71
N GLN A 58 5.85 -30.94 9.99
CA GLN A 58 5.33 -29.94 10.93
C GLN A 58 5.64 -28.52 10.46
N GLN A 59 6.88 -28.27 10.02
CA GLN A 59 7.27 -26.97 9.49
C GLN A 59 6.48 -26.60 8.24
N LEU A 60 6.34 -27.53 7.28
CA LEU A 60 5.63 -27.30 6.02
C LEU A 60 4.13 -27.08 6.27
N LEU A 61 3.52 -27.84 7.18
CA LEU A 61 2.13 -27.64 7.58
C LEU A 61 1.91 -26.28 8.26
N GLY A 62 2.88 -25.82 9.05
CA GLY A 62 2.88 -24.47 9.60
C GLY A 62 2.86 -23.38 8.51
N GLN A 63 3.67 -23.55 7.46
CA GLN A 63 3.68 -22.65 6.30
C GLN A 63 2.33 -22.64 5.57
N MET A 64 1.73 -23.82 5.35
CA MET A 64 0.43 -23.92 4.68
C MET A 64 -0.68 -23.14 5.38
N HIS A 65 -0.70 -23.19 6.71
CA HIS A 65 -1.64 -22.38 7.50
C HIS A 65 -1.29 -20.90 7.52
N TRP A 66 0.00 -20.55 7.46
CA TRP A 66 0.46 -19.17 7.46
C TRP A 66 0.13 -18.43 6.17
N TYR A 67 0.39 -19.05 5.02
CA TYR A 67 0.13 -18.46 3.70
C TYR A 67 -1.31 -18.69 3.21
N GLY A 68 -2.10 -19.47 3.96
CA GLY A 68 -3.49 -19.76 3.60
C GLY A 68 -3.63 -20.75 2.44
N GLU A 69 -2.57 -21.50 2.09
CA GLU A 69 -2.65 -22.62 1.13
C GLU A 69 -3.58 -23.74 1.64
N ALA A 70 -3.85 -23.76 2.94
CA ALA A 70 -4.88 -24.59 3.59
C ALA A 70 -6.33 -24.05 3.43
N GLY A 71 -6.56 -23.08 2.53
CA GLY A 71 -7.87 -22.48 2.25
C GLY A 71 -7.99 -21.05 2.77
N THR A 72 -7.72 -20.84 4.06
CA THR A 72 -7.61 -19.51 4.68
C THR A 72 -6.43 -19.46 5.63
N VAL A 73 -5.91 -18.25 5.86
CA VAL A 73 -4.83 -18.02 6.85
C VAL A 73 -5.33 -18.40 8.25
N ASP A 74 -4.57 -19.25 8.94
CA ASP A 74 -4.83 -19.69 10.32
C ASP A 74 -3.55 -19.52 11.14
N GLU A 75 -3.33 -18.30 11.64
CA GLU A 75 -2.12 -17.93 12.41
C GLU A 75 -1.95 -18.80 13.67
N ALA A 76 -3.05 -19.25 14.29
CA ALA A 76 -3.01 -20.08 15.48
C ALA A 76 -2.46 -21.49 15.16
N LYS A 77 -2.96 -22.14 14.11
CA LYS A 77 -2.43 -23.44 13.67
C LYS A 77 -1.01 -23.34 13.14
N ALA A 78 -0.69 -22.28 12.41
CA ALA A 78 0.68 -22.03 11.96
C ALA A 78 1.64 -21.97 13.15
N THR A 79 1.31 -21.16 14.17
CA THR A 79 2.09 -21.04 15.41
C THR A 79 2.27 -22.39 16.10
N MET A 80 1.18 -23.15 16.27
CA MET A 80 1.21 -24.46 16.91
C MET A 80 2.17 -25.43 16.20
N TRP A 81 2.10 -25.51 14.86
CA TRP A 81 2.94 -26.42 14.09
C TRP A 81 4.40 -25.98 14.04
N PHE A 82 4.66 -24.68 13.89
CA PHE A 82 6.02 -24.18 13.97
C PHE A 82 6.64 -24.38 15.36
N GLN A 83 5.88 -24.22 16.45
CA GLN A 83 6.38 -24.52 17.81
C GLN A 83 6.80 -25.99 17.96
N LYS A 84 6.03 -26.92 17.41
CA LYS A 84 6.39 -28.35 17.41
C LYS A 84 7.67 -28.61 16.60
N ALA A 85 7.75 -28.06 15.39
CA ALA A 85 8.93 -28.21 14.53
C ALA A 85 10.19 -27.58 15.16
N ALA A 86 10.06 -26.40 15.76
CA ALA A 86 11.11 -25.69 16.49
C ALA A 86 11.62 -26.50 17.69
N ALA A 87 10.71 -27.10 18.47
CA ALA A 87 11.06 -28.02 19.55
C ALA A 87 11.82 -29.26 19.05
N GLY A 88 11.59 -29.67 17.80
CA GLY A 88 12.35 -30.70 17.09
C GLY A 88 13.67 -30.22 16.45
N GLY A 89 14.08 -28.96 16.69
CA GLY A 89 15.33 -28.39 16.19
C GLY A 89 15.24 -27.73 14.80
N ASN A 90 14.03 -27.56 14.24
CA ASN A 90 13.86 -26.95 12.93
C ASN A 90 14.11 -25.42 12.96
N LYS A 91 15.21 -24.99 12.35
CA LYS A 91 15.61 -23.58 12.29
C LYS A 91 14.74 -22.71 11.37
N VAL A 92 14.12 -23.30 10.36
CA VAL A 92 13.15 -22.60 9.52
C VAL A 92 11.89 -22.28 10.34
N ALA A 93 11.43 -23.21 11.16
CA ALA A 93 10.30 -22.99 12.07
C ALA A 93 10.60 -21.94 13.15
N ASP A 94 11.81 -21.97 13.74
CA ASP A 94 12.28 -20.91 14.66
C ASP A 94 12.20 -19.52 14.00
N ALA A 95 12.72 -19.39 12.77
CA ALA A 95 12.69 -18.14 12.01
C ALA A 95 11.25 -17.71 11.66
N SER A 96 10.38 -18.65 11.28
CA SER A 96 8.96 -18.38 11.01
C SER A 96 8.25 -17.85 12.25
N LEU A 97 8.47 -18.44 13.43
CA LEU A 97 7.89 -17.95 14.69
C LEU A 97 8.33 -16.52 15.00
N GLU A 98 9.58 -16.18 14.72
CA GLU A 98 10.10 -14.83 14.91
C GLU A 98 9.44 -13.83 13.95
N ILE A 99 9.25 -14.21 12.67
CA ILE A 99 8.49 -13.40 11.70
C ILE A 99 7.05 -13.23 12.16
N MET A 100 6.39 -14.27 12.68
CA MET A 100 5.02 -14.19 13.18
C MET A 100 4.92 -13.23 14.37
N LYS A 101 5.87 -13.28 15.31
CA LYS A 101 5.95 -12.32 16.44
C LYS A 101 6.13 -10.90 15.95
N GLN A 102 7.04 -10.66 15.01
CA GLN A 102 7.23 -9.35 14.39
C GLN A 102 5.93 -8.87 13.74
N ARG A 103 5.23 -9.75 13.00
CA ARG A 103 3.97 -9.41 12.36
C ARG A 103 2.89 -9.03 13.38
N VAL A 104 2.75 -9.77 14.48
CA VAL A 104 1.80 -9.43 15.56
C VAL A 104 2.14 -8.05 16.15
N ALA A 105 3.42 -7.80 16.44
CA ALA A 105 3.87 -6.51 16.98
C ALA A 105 3.65 -5.34 16.00
N ARG A 106 3.68 -5.60 14.69
CA ARG A 106 3.53 -4.61 13.62
C ARG A 106 2.16 -4.65 12.94
N ARG A 107 1.17 -5.33 13.54
CA ARG A 107 -0.17 -5.47 12.94
C ARG A 107 -0.83 -4.12 12.68
N ALA A 108 -0.66 -3.17 13.59
CA ALA A 108 -1.16 -1.80 13.43
C ALA A 108 -0.55 -1.07 12.22
N ASP A 109 0.73 -1.32 11.92
CA ASP A 109 1.39 -0.71 10.77
C ASP A 109 0.90 -1.33 9.47
N ILE A 110 0.71 -2.65 9.43
CA ILE A 110 0.10 -3.35 8.29
C ILE A 110 -1.31 -2.78 8.03
N ASP A 111 -2.15 -2.70 9.06
CA ASP A 111 -3.51 -2.16 8.97
C ASP A 111 -3.51 -0.68 8.53
N TYR A 112 -2.51 0.10 8.96
CA TYR A 112 -2.33 1.49 8.54
C TYR A 112 -2.13 1.59 7.03
N TRP A 113 -1.20 0.82 6.45
CA TRP A 113 -0.95 0.86 5.01
C TRP A 113 -2.08 0.28 4.17
N MET A 114 -2.84 -0.66 4.72
CA MET A 114 -3.97 -1.28 4.03
C MET A 114 -5.23 -0.40 4.00
N SER A 115 -5.34 0.62 4.85
CA SER A 115 -6.62 1.35 4.99
C SER A 115 -6.56 2.75 5.59
N LYS A 116 -5.56 3.10 6.38
CA LYS A 116 -5.52 4.38 7.13
C LYS A 116 -4.61 5.42 6.51
N TYR A 117 -3.63 5.03 5.71
CA TYR A 117 -2.79 5.98 4.98
C TYR A 117 -3.68 6.88 4.09
N ASP A 118 -3.56 8.19 4.21
CA ASP A 118 -4.43 9.17 3.55
C ASP A 118 -3.66 10.19 2.70
N GLY A 119 -2.33 10.13 2.73
CA GLY A 119 -1.43 11.04 2.04
C GLY A 119 -1.52 12.49 2.54
N GLU A 120 -1.87 12.74 3.81
CA GLU A 120 -1.96 14.09 4.38
C GLU A 120 -0.68 14.93 4.10
N GLU A 121 0.49 14.32 4.17
CA GLU A 121 1.76 15.00 3.91
C GLU A 121 1.83 15.57 2.49
N LEU A 122 1.17 14.92 1.52
CA LEU A 122 1.09 15.35 0.12
C LEU A 122 0.13 16.53 -0.07
N ARG A 123 -0.71 16.85 0.92
CA ARG A 123 -1.56 18.05 0.95
C ARG A 123 -0.90 19.24 1.66
N SER A 124 0.32 19.06 2.18
CA SER A 124 1.00 20.04 3.03
C SER A 124 2.36 20.48 2.48
N GLY A 125 2.98 21.46 3.13
CA GLY A 125 4.33 21.93 2.80
C GLY A 125 4.49 22.34 1.34
N LYS A 126 5.46 21.75 0.64
CA LYS A 126 5.80 22.05 -0.76
C LYS A 126 4.70 21.71 -1.78
N PHE A 127 3.73 20.90 -1.39
CA PHE A 127 2.61 20.50 -2.25
C PHE A 127 1.35 21.36 -2.03
N ARG A 128 1.37 22.24 -1.03
CA ARG A 128 0.24 23.13 -0.74
C ARG A 128 0.28 24.35 -1.65
N CYS A 129 -0.73 24.53 -2.49
CA CYS A 129 -0.94 25.73 -3.29
C CYS A 129 -2.02 26.63 -2.67
N PRO A 130 -1.64 27.74 -2.00
CA PRO A 130 -2.61 28.60 -1.33
C PRO A 130 -3.57 29.22 -2.34
N LYS A 131 -4.88 29.02 -2.13
CA LYS A 131 -5.92 29.61 -2.98
C LYS A 131 -5.76 31.14 -3.01
N PRO A 132 -5.69 31.78 -4.19
CA PRO A 132 -5.58 33.22 -4.29
C PRO A 132 -6.89 33.87 -3.83
N ARG A 133 -6.78 35.04 -3.19
CA ARG A 133 -7.95 35.87 -2.89
C ARG A 133 -8.35 36.62 -4.16
N VAL A 134 -9.45 36.19 -4.77
CA VAL A 134 -10.00 36.80 -5.98
C VAL A 134 -11.26 37.59 -5.59
N PRO A 135 -11.29 38.92 -5.71
CA PRO A 135 -12.50 39.72 -5.45
C PRO A 135 -13.52 39.51 -6.58
N ALA A 136 -14.78 39.91 -6.37
CA ALA A 136 -15.80 39.84 -7.42
C ALA A 136 -15.48 40.74 -8.63
N ILE A 137 -14.79 41.87 -8.38
CA ILE A 137 -14.38 42.86 -9.37
C ILE A 137 -13.20 43.65 -8.85
N SER A 138 -12.32 44.10 -9.72
CA SER A 138 -11.28 45.09 -9.40
C SER A 138 -11.46 46.36 -10.22
N LYS A 139 -11.32 47.51 -9.57
CA LYS A 139 -11.58 48.83 -10.20
C LYS A 139 -10.32 49.69 -10.32
N GLN A 140 -9.27 49.35 -9.58
CA GLN A 140 -8.00 50.08 -9.53
C GLN A 140 -6.90 49.25 -10.21
N ALA A 141 -6.03 49.90 -10.97
CA ALA A 141 -4.95 49.24 -11.70
C ALA A 141 -4.05 48.42 -10.76
N GLU A 142 -3.69 48.98 -9.60
CA GLU A 142 -2.83 48.31 -8.62
C GLU A 142 -3.49 47.07 -8.01
N GLU A 143 -4.82 47.05 -7.89
CA GLU A 143 -5.55 45.87 -7.42
C GLU A 143 -5.58 44.78 -8.51
N ILE A 144 -5.80 45.17 -9.76
CA ILE A 144 -5.78 44.26 -10.91
C ILE A 144 -4.43 43.57 -11.01
N ASP A 145 -3.33 44.33 -10.88
CA ASP A 145 -1.97 43.79 -10.91
C ASP A 145 -1.71 42.84 -9.74
N ARG A 146 -2.12 43.21 -8.52
CA ARG A 146 -1.98 42.34 -7.34
C ARG A 146 -2.74 41.03 -7.48
N VAL A 147 -4.00 41.08 -7.92
CA VAL A 147 -4.84 39.89 -8.09
C VAL A 147 -4.29 39.00 -9.21
N SER A 148 -3.91 39.59 -10.36
CA SER A 148 -3.30 38.86 -11.48
C SER A 148 -2.01 38.14 -11.07
N ASN A 149 -1.14 38.82 -10.33
CA ASN A 149 0.09 38.22 -9.82
C ASN A 149 -0.17 37.08 -8.82
N ALA A 150 -1.20 37.19 -7.98
CA ALA A 150 -1.60 36.12 -7.07
C ALA A 150 -2.15 34.90 -7.83
N ILE A 151 -2.94 35.11 -8.88
CA ILE A 151 -3.45 34.05 -9.75
C ILE A 151 -2.31 33.31 -10.45
N ASN A 152 -1.36 34.04 -11.04
CA ASN A 152 -0.22 33.45 -11.75
C ASN A 152 0.65 32.60 -10.81
N LYS A 153 0.98 33.12 -9.61
CA LYS A 153 1.72 32.37 -8.60
C LYS A 153 1.01 31.08 -8.19
N TRP A 154 -0.31 31.13 -8.05
CA TRP A 154 -1.11 29.94 -7.75
C TRP A 154 -1.10 28.93 -8.91
N GLN A 155 -1.22 29.39 -10.16
CA GLN A 155 -1.16 28.54 -11.34
C GLN A 155 0.20 27.84 -11.47
N ASP A 156 1.30 28.56 -11.27
CA ASP A 156 2.65 27.99 -11.27
C ASP A 156 2.80 26.91 -10.21
N CYS A 157 2.33 27.18 -8.98
CA CYS A 157 2.31 26.19 -7.91
C CYS A 157 1.49 24.95 -8.29
N TYR A 158 0.26 25.14 -8.77
CA TYR A 158 -0.64 24.05 -9.12
C TYR A 158 -0.08 23.18 -10.25
N ASN A 159 0.52 23.80 -11.28
CA ASN A 159 1.18 23.08 -12.35
C ASN A 159 2.35 22.24 -11.84
N GLY A 160 3.17 22.79 -10.94
CA GLY A 160 4.23 22.05 -10.27
C GLY A 160 3.70 20.90 -9.41
N PHE A 161 2.61 21.12 -8.67
CA PHE A 161 1.94 20.07 -7.90
C PHE A 161 1.49 18.91 -8.82
N VAL A 162 0.79 19.21 -9.92
CA VAL A 162 0.31 18.19 -10.87
C VAL A 162 1.48 17.42 -11.49
N GLN A 163 2.56 18.10 -11.88
CA GLN A 163 3.76 17.45 -12.39
C GLN A 163 4.37 16.50 -11.36
N ASN A 164 4.50 16.94 -10.11
CA ASN A 164 5.07 16.12 -9.04
C ASN A 164 4.19 14.93 -8.66
N LEU A 165 2.86 15.10 -8.63
CA LEU A 165 1.92 14.01 -8.34
C LEU A 165 1.93 12.94 -9.45
N ASN A 166 2.09 13.37 -10.71
CA ASN A 166 2.23 12.46 -11.84
C ASN A 166 3.60 11.76 -11.87
N ALA A 167 4.67 12.47 -11.49
CA ALA A 167 6.02 11.92 -11.42
C ALA A 167 6.19 10.90 -10.28
N ALA A 168 5.55 11.16 -9.14
CA ALA A 168 5.48 10.24 -8.01
C ALA A 168 4.44 9.14 -8.25
N SER A 169 4.24 8.66 -9.49
CA SER A 169 3.28 7.61 -9.81
C SER A 169 3.98 6.30 -10.22
N PRO A 170 3.68 5.17 -9.56
CA PRO A 170 2.88 5.08 -8.33
C PRO A 170 3.58 5.76 -7.16
N LEU A 171 2.82 6.26 -6.16
CA LEU A 171 3.33 7.01 -5.00
C LEU A 171 4.75 6.58 -4.57
N ASP A 172 5.73 7.49 -4.66
CA ASP A 172 7.13 7.28 -4.24
C ASP A 172 7.25 6.77 -2.80
N LYS A 173 6.22 7.07 -1.99
CA LYS A 173 6.07 6.54 -0.64
C LYS A 173 5.60 5.08 -0.69
N GLN A 174 6.57 4.20 -0.62
CA GLN A 174 6.37 2.75 -0.54
C GLN A 174 6.10 2.31 0.90
N ILE A 175 5.38 1.20 1.04
CA ILE A 175 5.26 0.48 2.31
C ILE A 175 6.68 0.19 2.82
N PRO A 176 7.04 0.56 4.06
CA PRO A 176 8.38 0.34 4.61
C PRO A 176 8.80 -1.13 4.42
N PRO A 177 10.02 -1.43 3.96
CA PRO A 177 10.43 -2.81 3.64
C PRO A 177 10.28 -3.79 4.80
N ASP A 178 10.47 -3.29 6.04
CA ASP A 178 10.31 -4.03 7.28
C ASP A 178 8.85 -4.35 7.62
N VAL A 179 7.89 -3.56 7.12
CA VAL A 179 6.45 -3.87 7.17
C VAL A 179 6.06 -4.76 6.00
N ALA A 180 6.51 -4.44 4.78
CA ALA A 180 6.17 -5.17 3.56
C ALA A 180 6.57 -6.65 3.63
N LYS A 181 7.74 -6.98 4.22
CA LYS A 181 8.18 -8.37 4.42
C LYS A 181 7.27 -9.19 5.36
N LEU A 182 6.43 -8.53 6.15
CA LEU A 182 5.52 -9.16 7.13
C LEU A 182 4.11 -9.33 6.57
N MET A 183 3.80 -8.72 5.42
CA MET A 183 2.48 -8.76 4.81
C MET A 183 2.32 -10.01 3.95
N ASN A 184 1.15 -10.62 3.97
CA ASN A 184 0.81 -11.67 3.00
C ASN A 184 0.42 -11.06 1.64
N LEU A 185 0.25 -11.90 0.62
CA LEU A 185 -0.07 -11.46 -0.74
C LEU A 185 -1.37 -10.63 -0.80
N ALA A 186 -2.44 -11.07 -0.13
CA ALA A 186 -3.72 -10.37 -0.15
C ALA A 186 -3.64 -9.00 0.54
N GLU A 187 -2.88 -8.90 1.62
CA GLU A 187 -2.63 -7.65 2.33
C GLU A 187 -1.83 -6.67 1.46
N MET A 188 -0.80 -7.17 0.77
CA MET A 188 0.00 -6.35 -0.16
C MET A 188 -0.83 -5.83 -1.31
N GLU A 189 -1.67 -6.67 -1.94
CA GLU A 189 -2.55 -6.22 -3.02
C GLU A 189 -3.58 -5.20 -2.53
N LYS A 190 -4.16 -5.41 -1.33
CA LYS A 190 -5.07 -4.43 -0.72
C LYS A 190 -4.37 -3.10 -0.42
N ALA A 191 -3.15 -3.12 0.11
CA ALA A 191 -2.40 -1.90 0.38
C ALA A 191 -2.01 -1.16 -0.90
N LYS A 192 -1.60 -1.87 -1.96
CA LYS A 192 -1.36 -1.26 -3.29
C LYS A 192 -2.63 -0.60 -3.85
N ALA A 193 -3.76 -1.28 -3.79
CA ALA A 193 -5.04 -0.74 -4.24
C ALA A 193 -5.43 0.50 -3.43
N HIS A 194 -5.24 0.46 -2.11
CA HIS A 194 -5.49 1.61 -1.24
C HIS A 194 -4.58 2.80 -1.57
N LEU A 195 -3.27 2.57 -1.77
CA LEU A 195 -2.34 3.63 -2.19
C LEU A 195 -2.71 4.24 -3.54
N ALA A 196 -3.12 3.42 -4.50
CA ALA A 196 -3.61 3.89 -5.79
C ALA A 196 -4.89 4.74 -5.64
N GLN A 197 -5.83 4.31 -4.79
CA GLN A 197 -7.05 5.08 -4.50
C GLN A 197 -6.74 6.42 -3.83
N VAL A 198 -5.79 6.44 -2.88
CA VAL A 198 -5.34 7.69 -2.24
C VAL A 198 -4.76 8.65 -3.27
N GLN A 199 -3.93 8.15 -4.19
CA GLN A 199 -3.37 8.97 -5.26
C GLN A 199 -4.45 9.53 -6.21
N GLU A 200 -5.43 8.71 -6.59
CA GLU A 200 -6.57 9.14 -7.40
C GLU A 200 -7.38 10.22 -6.68
N ASN A 201 -7.71 10.01 -5.41
CA ASN A 201 -8.45 10.98 -4.60
C ASN A 201 -7.70 12.30 -4.48
N LEU A 202 -6.38 12.26 -4.26
CA LEU A 202 -5.54 13.46 -4.22
C LEU A 202 -5.54 14.22 -5.55
N SER A 203 -5.50 13.49 -6.68
CA SER A 203 -5.57 14.07 -8.03
C SER A 203 -6.92 14.73 -8.28
N GLU A 204 -8.02 14.06 -7.92
CA GLU A 204 -9.37 14.59 -8.08
C GLU A 204 -9.65 15.78 -7.15
N ASP A 205 -9.25 15.72 -5.88
CA ASP A 205 -9.34 16.84 -4.92
C ASP A 205 -8.64 18.09 -5.49
N ALA A 206 -7.45 17.91 -6.04
CA ALA A 206 -6.68 18.99 -6.64
C ALA A 206 -7.35 19.56 -7.90
N LYS A 207 -7.87 18.70 -8.79
CA LYS A 207 -8.61 19.12 -9.98
C LYS A 207 -9.87 19.89 -9.63
N VAL A 208 -10.66 19.42 -8.66
CA VAL A 208 -11.87 20.08 -8.19
C VAL A 208 -11.55 21.45 -7.57
N GLY A 209 -10.54 21.50 -6.69
CA GLY A 209 -10.06 22.74 -6.10
C GLY A 209 -9.62 23.76 -7.17
N ALA A 210 -8.87 23.30 -8.19
CA ALA A 210 -8.44 24.15 -9.29
C ALA A 210 -9.61 24.67 -10.14
N LYS A 211 -10.60 23.82 -10.46
CA LYS A 211 -11.81 24.25 -11.18
C LYS A 211 -12.54 25.38 -10.44
N MET A 212 -12.65 25.30 -9.11
CA MET A 212 -13.27 26.35 -8.31
C MET A 212 -12.48 27.68 -8.39
N VAL A 213 -11.16 27.63 -8.28
CA VAL A 213 -10.32 28.84 -8.42
C VAL A 213 -10.45 29.44 -9.81
N LEU A 214 -10.40 28.62 -10.86
CA LEU A 214 -10.53 29.09 -12.24
C LEU A 214 -11.91 29.69 -12.53
N ALA A 215 -12.97 29.16 -11.91
CA ALA A 215 -14.30 29.75 -11.97
C ALA A 215 -14.34 31.15 -11.33
N ASP A 216 -13.78 31.30 -10.12
CA ASP A 216 -13.68 32.62 -9.44
C ASP A 216 -12.88 33.62 -10.31
N VAL A 217 -11.78 33.18 -10.91
CA VAL A 217 -10.94 34.00 -11.81
C VAL A 217 -11.71 34.42 -13.07
N ALA A 218 -12.49 33.52 -13.68
CA ALA A 218 -13.26 33.83 -14.87
C ALA A 218 -14.33 34.89 -14.59
N VAL A 219 -15.03 34.78 -13.45
CA VAL A 219 -16.03 35.76 -13.00
C VAL A 219 -15.37 37.12 -12.76
N TRP A 220 -14.27 37.15 -12.00
CA TRP A 220 -13.53 38.37 -11.71
C TRP A 220 -13.02 39.07 -12.97
N ARG A 221 -12.45 38.30 -13.92
CA ARG A 221 -11.92 38.85 -15.17
C ARG A 221 -13.03 39.50 -15.99
N SER A 222 -14.13 38.78 -16.21
CA SER A 222 -15.29 39.29 -16.95
C SER A 222 -15.85 40.58 -16.34
N ALA A 223 -16.06 40.60 -15.02
CA ALA A 223 -16.57 41.79 -14.32
C ALA A 223 -15.60 42.98 -14.39
N THR A 224 -14.30 42.72 -14.23
CA THR A 224 -13.26 43.75 -14.26
C THR A 224 -13.10 44.36 -15.66
N GLU A 225 -13.06 43.52 -16.70
CA GLU A 225 -12.97 43.98 -18.09
C GLU A 225 -14.21 44.79 -18.49
N ALA A 226 -15.40 44.36 -18.09
CA ALA A 226 -16.65 45.11 -18.32
C ALA A 226 -16.61 46.50 -17.68
N TYR A 227 -16.15 46.60 -16.43
CA TYR A 227 -16.02 47.88 -15.74
C TYR A 227 -14.99 48.80 -16.39
N ILE A 228 -13.83 48.28 -16.79
CA ILE A 228 -12.81 49.07 -17.48
C ILE A 228 -13.37 49.60 -18.81
N ALA A 229 -14.06 48.76 -19.59
CA ALA A 229 -14.67 49.17 -20.85
C ALA A 229 -15.72 50.27 -20.65
N GLU A 230 -16.60 50.12 -19.66
CA GLU A 230 -17.61 51.13 -19.31
C GLU A 230 -16.96 52.45 -18.85
N HIS A 231 -15.99 52.37 -17.93
CA HIS A 231 -15.29 53.52 -17.40
C HIS A 231 -14.52 54.28 -18.48
N ASN A 232 -13.79 53.57 -19.35
CA ASN A 232 -13.07 54.16 -20.47
C ASN A 232 -14.03 54.82 -21.47
N ALA A 233 -15.20 54.22 -21.73
CA ALA A 233 -16.21 54.83 -22.59
C ALA A 233 -16.75 56.14 -22.02
N ILE A 234 -16.92 56.23 -20.69
CA ILE A 234 -17.33 57.46 -20.00
C ILE A 234 -16.23 58.53 -20.10
N VAL A 235 -14.98 58.17 -19.74
CA VAL A 235 -13.83 59.11 -19.78
C VAL A 235 -13.59 59.64 -21.19
N ASN A 236 -13.69 58.79 -22.21
CA ASN A 236 -13.49 59.19 -23.61
C ASN A 236 -14.63 60.08 -24.16
N LYS A 237 -15.83 59.99 -23.60
CA LYS A 237 -16.99 60.83 -23.96
C LYS A 237 -17.06 62.13 -23.17
N ALA A 238 -16.30 62.27 -22.08
CA ALA A 238 -16.27 63.49 -21.30
C ALA A 238 -15.69 64.65 -22.13
N PRO A 239 -16.32 65.84 -22.18
CA PRO A 239 -15.77 66.98 -22.89
C PRO A 239 -14.38 67.32 -22.33
N LYS A 240 -13.38 67.41 -23.22
CA LYS A 240 -12.04 67.85 -22.82
C LYS A 240 -12.14 69.29 -22.36
N ASP A 241 -12.02 69.51 -21.06
CA ASP A 241 -12.01 70.85 -20.50
C ASP A 241 -10.80 71.63 -21.04
N GLN A 242 -11.07 72.54 -22.00
CA GLN A 242 -10.09 73.46 -22.56
C GLN A 242 -9.89 74.70 -21.67
N SER A 243 -10.57 74.83 -20.53
CA SER A 243 -10.54 76.05 -19.70
C SER A 243 -9.28 76.24 -18.86
N LEU A 244 -8.33 75.30 -18.87
CA LEU A 244 -7.03 75.44 -18.18
C LEU A 244 -5.85 75.77 -19.12
N ARG A 245 -6.09 76.05 -20.41
CA ARG A 245 -5.07 76.49 -21.37
C ARG A 245 -5.21 77.94 -21.82
N THR A 246 -5.42 78.87 -20.90
CA THR A 246 -5.13 80.30 -21.15
C THR A 246 -4.76 80.96 -19.83
N LYS A 247 -3.45 81.09 -19.59
CA LYS A 247 -2.90 82.26 -18.89
C LYS A 247 -2.66 83.35 -19.91
#